data_AF-T1BLB2-F1
#
_entry.id   AF-T1BLB2-F1
#
_cell.length_a   1.000
_cell.length_b   1.000
_cell.length_c   1.000
_cell.angle_alpha   90.00
_cell.angle_beta   90.00
_cell.angle_gamma   90.00
#
_symmetry.space_group_name_H-M   'P 1'
#
loop_
_entity.id
_entity.type
_entity.pdbx_description
1 polymer ?
#
loop_
_entity_poly.entity_id
_entity_poly.type
_entity_poly.pdbx_seq_one_letter_code
_entity_poly.pdbx_strand_id
1 'polypeptide(L)' 'MVPKSIQMQYLDDFVEVNDQESFQMARRLAREEGMFVGGSSGSAVAGALRWLAHRPIPEQSTVVVIL' A
#
# COMPACT_ATOMS: atom_id res chain seq x y z
N MET A 1 0.62 21.25 -4.62
CA MET A 1 0.93 21.25 -6.07
C MET A 1 1.00 19.80 -6.51
N VAL A 2 0.31 19.42 -7.59
CA VAL A 2 0.40 18.07 -8.16
C VAL A 2 1.45 18.05 -9.28
N PRO A 3 2.41 17.11 -9.29
CA PRO A 3 3.36 16.97 -10.38
C PRO A 3 2.67 16.77 -11.74
N LYS A 4 3.16 17.46 -12.78
CA LYS A 4 2.59 17.37 -14.15
C LYS A 4 2.65 15.96 -14.77
N SER A 5 3.51 15.09 -14.24
CA SER A 5 3.65 13.70 -14.69
C SER A 5 2.54 12.78 -14.16
N ILE A 6 1.76 13.20 -13.17
CA ILE A 6 0.66 12.39 -12.63
C ILE A 6 -0.56 12.53 -13.53
N GLN A 7 -1.07 11.39 -13.99
CA GLN A 7 -2.26 11.29 -14.83
C GLN A 7 -3.42 10.75 -13.99
N MET A 8 -4.18 11.67 -13.38
CA MET A 8 -5.25 11.34 -12.42
C MET A 8 -6.34 10.44 -13.00
N GLN A 9 -6.54 10.44 -14.33
CA GLN A 9 -7.56 9.60 -14.96
C GLN A 9 -7.32 8.09 -14.84
N TYR A 10 -6.10 7.67 -14.45
CA TYR A 10 -5.75 6.26 -14.23
C TYR A 10 -5.75 5.86 -12.75
N LEU A 11 -6.16 6.75 -11.85
CA LEU A 11 -6.24 6.48 -10.42
C LEU A 11 -7.70 6.28 -10.03
N ASP A 12 -8.06 5.07 -9.60
CA ASP A 12 -9.43 4.74 -9.22
C ASP A 12 -9.78 5.20 -7.79
N ASP A 13 -8.80 5.22 -6.88
CA ASP A 13 -9.02 5.54 -5.47
C ASP A 13 -7.74 6.01 -4.77
N PHE A 14 -7.92 6.66 -3.61
CA PHE A 14 -6.84 7.10 -2.73
C PHE A 14 -7.04 6.55 -1.32
N VAL A 15 -5.97 6.02 -0.73
CA VAL A 15 -5.97 5.57 0.67
C VAL A 15 -4.91 6.35 1.42
N GLU A 16 -5.36 7.13 2.41
CA GLU A 16 -4.46 7.81 3.33
C GLU A 16 -3.89 6.80 4.34
N VAL A 17 -2.58 6.85 4.56
CA VAL A 17 -1.86 6.04 5.55
C VAL A 17 -0.98 6.99 6.34
N ASN A 18 -1.00 6.86 7.67
CA ASN A 18 -0.17 7.70 8.54
C ASN A 18 1.21 7.06 8.80
N ASP A 19 2.14 7.86 9.34
CA ASP A 19 3.51 7.44 9.63
C ASP A 19 3.59 6.23 10.56
N GLN A 20 2.73 6.16 11.58
CA GLN A 20 2.73 5.06 12.53
C GLN A 20 2.41 3.73 11.82
N GLU A 21 1.37 3.71 11.00
CA GLU A 21 0.96 2.52 10.25
C GLU A 21 2.02 2.10 9.23
N SER A 22 2.58 3.09 8.53
CA SER A 22 3.66 2.92 7.57
C SER A 22 4.88 2.23 8.19
N PHE A 23 5.42 2.77 9.29
CA PHE A 23 6.61 2.21 9.92
C PHE A 23 6.34 0.89 10.66
N GLN A 24 5.14 0.71 11.22
CA GLN A 24 4.76 -0.58 11.80
C GLN A 24 4.71 -1.67 10.73
N MET A 25 4.09 -1.39 9.57
CA MET A 25 4.02 -2.35 8.48
C MET A 25 5.40 -2.67 7.90
N ALA A 26 6.26 -1.67 7.66
CA ALA A 26 7.62 -1.91 7.18
C ALA A 26 8.43 -2.84 8.11
N ARG A 27 8.29 -2.67 9.44
CA ARG A 27 8.94 -3.56 10.42
C ARG A 27 8.36 -4.97 10.41
N ARG A 28 7.05 -5.11 10.18
CA ARG A 28 6.40 -6.42 10.02
C ARG A 28 6.90 -7.12 8.77
N LEU A 29 6.96 -6.44 7.62
CA LEU A 29 7.52 -6.98 6.37
C LEU A 29 8.94 -7.52 6.57
N ALA A 30 9.80 -6.80 7.31
CA ALA A 30 11.15 -7.27 7.60
C ALA A 30 11.19 -8.51 8.52
N ARG A 31 10.26 -8.62 9.48
CA ARG A 31 10.22 -9.70 10.48
C ARG A 31 9.46 -10.94 10.04
N GLU A 32 8.35 -10.76 9.34
CA GLU A 32 7.39 -11.81 8.97
C GLU A 32 7.71 -12.36 7.58
N GLU A 33 8.10 -11.50 6.64
CA GLU A 33 8.32 -11.87 5.23
C GLU A 33 9.81 -11.83 4.82
N GLY A 34 10.70 -11.42 5.71
CA GLY A 34 12.13 -11.27 5.42
C GLY A 34 12.45 -10.15 4.43
N MET A 35 11.52 -9.22 4.21
CA MET A 35 11.66 -8.14 3.24
C MET A 35 12.23 -6.88 3.90
N PHE A 36 13.50 -6.59 3.68
CA PHE A 36 14.16 -5.41 4.25
C PHE A 36 13.87 -4.14 3.43
N VAL A 37 12.70 -3.56 3.67
CA VAL A 37 12.15 -2.42 2.90
C VAL A 37 11.94 -1.16 3.74
N GLY A 38 11.64 -0.04 3.10
CA GLY A 38 11.45 1.27 3.73
C GLY A 38 10.00 1.58 4.14
N GLY A 39 9.78 2.79 4.68
CA GLY A 39 8.45 3.26 5.07
C GLY A 39 7.46 3.41 3.91
N SER A 40 7.92 3.79 2.71
CA SER A 40 7.05 3.84 1.52
C SER A 40 6.40 2.48 1.22
N SER A 41 7.18 1.41 1.32
CA SER A 41 6.73 0.03 1.13
C SER A 41 5.74 -0.38 2.21
N GLY A 42 6.01 0.01 3.46
CA GLY A 42 5.06 -0.16 4.57
C GLY A 42 3.73 0.57 4.32
N SER A 43 3.79 1.79 3.77
CA SER A 43 2.60 2.57 3.41
C SER A 43 1.80 1.89 2.30
N ALA A 44 2.48 1.38 1.26
CA ALA A 44 1.85 0.69 0.14
C ALA A 44 1.09 -0.57 0.59
N VAL A 45 1.71 -1.41 1.43
CA VAL A 45 1.07 -2.64 1.94
C VAL A 45 -0.05 -2.32 2.93
N ALA A 46 0.16 -1.39 3.87
CA ALA A 46 -0.88 -0.99 4.80
C ALA A 46 -2.11 -0.39 4.09
N GLY A 47 -1.87 0.46 3.08
CA GLY A 47 -2.91 1.02 2.24
C GLY A 47 -3.67 -0.03 1.45
N ALA A 48 -2.97 -0.99 0.83
CA ALA A 48 -3.59 -2.09 0.10
C ALA A 48 -4.50 -2.95 0.99
N LEU A 49 -4.01 -3.34 2.18
CA LEU A 49 -4.79 -4.12 3.14
C LEU A 49 -6.03 -3.35 3.62
N ARG A 50 -5.90 -2.04 3.89
CA ARG A 50 -7.04 -1.18 4.26
C ARG A 50 -8.05 -1.07 3.12
N TRP A 51 -7.60 -0.93 1.88
CA TRP A 51 -8.48 -0.87 0.71
C TRP A 51 -9.29 -2.16 0.57
N LEU A 52 -8.63 -3.31 0.65
CA LEU A 52 -9.26 -4.64 0.55
C LEU A 52 -10.25 -4.92 1.69
N ALA A 53 -9.98 -4.41 2.90
CA ALA A 53 -10.89 -4.57 4.04
C ALA A 53 -12.28 -3.92 3.81
N HIS A 54 -12.35 -2.90 2.95
CA HIS A 54 -13.60 -2.20 2.64
C HIS A 54 -14.15 -2.57 1.25
N ARG A 55 -13.36 -3.29 0.44
CA ARG A 55 -13.69 -3.65 -0.94
C ARG A 55 -13.27 -5.09 -1.22
N PRO A 56 -14.12 -6.06 -0.85
CA PRO A 56 -13.85 -7.45 -1.16
C PRO A 56 -13.77 -7.64 -2.68
N ILE A 57 -12.73 -8.33 -3.11
CA ILE A 57 -12.51 -8.76 -4.50
C ILE A 57 -12.73 -10.27 -4.59
N PRO A 58 -12.98 -10.83 -5.80
CA PRO A 58 -13.16 -12.27 -5.97
C PRO A 58 -12.00 -13.08 -5.38
N GLU A 59 -12.27 -14.23 -4.76
CA GLU A 59 -11.28 -15.03 -4.00
C GLU A 59 -10.01 -15.40 -4.79
N GLN A 60 -10.11 -15.52 -6.12
CA GLN A 60 -9.00 -15.91 -7.00
C GLN A 60 -8.27 -14.71 -7.63
N SER A 61 -8.49 -13.51 -7.08
CA SER A 61 -7.84 -12.30 -7.57
C SER A 61 -6.39 -12.22 -7.09
N THR A 62 -5.51 -11.66 -7.92
CA THR A 62 -4.14 -11.34 -7.54
C THR A 62 -3.99 -9.83 -7.37
N VAL A 63 -3.41 -9.40 -6.25
CA VAL A 63 -3.09 -7.98 -5.98
C VAL A 63 -1.57 -7.82 -6.03
N VAL A 64 -1.10 -6.81 -6.77
CA VAL A 64 0.32 -6.47 -6.86
C VAL A 64 0.56 -5.18 -6.10
N VAL A 65 1.55 -5.19 -5.21
CA VAL A 65 2.00 -4.02 -4.45
C VAL A 65 3.44 -3.70 -4.83
N ILE A 66 3.72 -2.44 -5.12
CA ILE A 66 5.08 -1.94 -5.43
C ILE A 66 5.72 -1.49 -4.13
N LEU A 67 6.93 -1.99 -3.85
CA LEU A 67 7.66 -1.78 -2.59
C LEU A 67 8.91 -0.94 -2.80
#